data_AF-A0A1Q7HTJ0-F1
#
_entry.id   AF-A0A1Q7HTJ0-F1
#
_cell.length_a   1.000
_cell.length_b   1.000
_cell.length_c   1.000
_cell.angle_alpha   90.00
_cell.angle_beta   90.00
_cell.angle_gamma   90.00
#
_symmetry.space_group_name_H-M   'P 1'
#
loop_
_entity.id
_entity.type
_entity.pdbx_description
1 polymer ?
#
loop_
_entity_poly.entity_id
_entity_poly.type
_entity_poly.pdbx_seq_one_letter_code
_entity_poly.pdbx_strand_id
1 'polypeptide(L)'
;MTPLDVLYRLSPVPERVYDTPLLDKLGVRLGARVSVLGVRDPTFLAILEKRADVSSRPRKESDLIVVAADSPAELARLADLEPLIKRDGAIWVVSRKGPSATLRDVDVINAAKKAGLVDNKVVSFSPTHTSLRLVVPRSRR
;
A
#
# COMPACT_ATOMS: atom_id res chain seq x y z
N MET A 1 11.38 43.43 18.25
CA MET A 1 10.66 42.50 17.35
C MET A 1 11.64 42.07 16.28
N THR A 2 12.23 40.88 16.43
CA THR A 2 13.36 40.40 15.59
C THR A 2 12.84 39.62 14.38
N PRO A 3 13.63 39.47 13.30
CA PRO A 3 13.18 38.92 12.02
C PRO A 3 13.00 37.38 12.00
N LEU A 4 12.93 36.72 13.16
CA LEU A 4 12.91 35.26 13.27
C LEU A 4 11.51 34.66 13.47
N ASP A 5 10.49 35.49 13.69
CA ASP A 5 9.11 35.03 13.95
C ASP A 5 8.24 34.83 12.69
N VAL A 6 8.78 35.07 11.48
CA VAL A 6 8.01 35.02 10.22
C VAL A 6 8.20 33.69 9.45
N LEU A 7 9.13 32.83 9.86
CA LEU A 7 9.45 31.58 9.13
C LEU A 7 8.74 30.32 9.65
N TYR A 8 7.80 30.42 10.58
CA TYR A 8 6.89 29.31 10.92
C TYR A 8 5.56 29.45 10.18
N ARG A 9 5.64 29.63 8.86
CA ARG A 9 4.47 29.52 7.99
C ARG A 9 4.08 28.04 7.97
N LEU A 10 3.05 27.73 8.77
CA LEU A 10 2.27 26.50 8.71
C LEU A 10 2.19 26.02 7.27
N SER A 11 2.97 25.00 6.94
CA SER A 11 2.78 24.30 5.68
C SER A 11 1.39 23.66 5.78
N PRO A 12 0.44 23.97 4.88
CA PRO A 12 -0.85 23.32 4.92
C PRO A 12 -0.60 21.82 4.76
N VAL A 13 -0.99 21.04 5.77
CA VAL A 13 -1.12 19.59 5.63
C VAL A 13 -2.04 19.41 4.42
N PRO A 14 -1.58 18.82 3.30
CA PRO A 14 -2.41 18.74 2.11
C PRO A 14 -3.70 18.01 2.47
N GLU A 15 -4.82 18.65 2.16
CA GLU A 15 -6.15 18.11 2.37
C GLU A 15 -6.23 16.75 1.67
N ARG A 16 -6.40 15.69 2.47
CA ARG A 16 -6.39 14.31 1.98
C ARG A 16 -7.74 14.00 1.36
N VAL A 17 -7.90 14.33 0.08
CA VAL A 17 -9.04 13.88 -0.71
C VAL A 17 -8.75 12.45 -1.17
N TYR A 18 -9.33 11.47 -0.45
CA TYR A 18 -9.43 10.10 -0.94
C TYR A 18 -10.86 9.89 -1.42
N ASP A 19 -11.05 9.86 -2.73
CA ASP A 19 -12.33 9.53 -3.35
C ASP A 19 -12.31 8.07 -3.86
N THR A 20 -13.49 7.56 -4.21
CA THR A 20 -13.75 6.27 -4.89
C THR A 20 -12.67 5.83 -5.90
N PRO A 21 -12.07 6.75 -6.70
CA PRO A 21 -10.91 6.50 -7.55
C PRO A 21 -9.73 5.74 -6.93
N LEU A 22 -9.38 5.93 -5.65
CA LEU A 22 -8.24 5.18 -5.08
C LEU A 22 -8.58 3.69 -4.96
N LEU A 23 -9.75 3.36 -4.42
CA LEU A 23 -10.17 1.96 -4.27
C LEU A 23 -10.30 1.27 -5.63
N ASP A 24 -10.79 1.98 -6.66
CA ASP A 24 -10.84 1.47 -8.03
C ASP A 24 -9.44 1.25 -8.62
N LYS A 25 -8.52 2.20 -8.41
CA LYS A 25 -7.11 2.06 -8.84
C LYS A 25 -6.44 0.86 -8.18
N LEU A 26 -6.74 0.60 -6.90
CA LEU A 26 -6.26 -0.55 -6.14
C LEU A 26 -6.95 -1.86 -6.54
N GLY A 27 -8.06 -1.81 -7.28
CA GLY A 27 -8.83 -2.97 -7.68
C GLY A 27 -9.69 -3.58 -6.57
N VAL A 28 -10.08 -2.77 -5.58
CA VAL A 28 -10.97 -3.19 -4.49
C VAL A 28 -12.38 -3.39 -5.08
N ARG A 29 -12.83 -4.64 -5.14
CA ARG A 29 -14.20 -4.99 -5.55
C ARG A 29 -15.15 -4.90 -4.35
N LEU A 30 -16.46 -4.76 -4.63
CA LEU A 30 -17.48 -4.83 -3.59
C LEU A 30 -17.42 -6.21 -2.92
N GLY A 31 -17.39 -6.25 -1.58
CA GLY A 31 -17.28 -7.48 -0.79
C GLY A 31 -15.92 -8.17 -0.85
N ALA A 32 -14.89 -7.56 -1.44
CA ALA A 32 -13.56 -8.15 -1.48
C ALA A 32 -13.01 -8.40 -0.07
N ARG A 33 -12.31 -9.51 0.13
CA ARG A 33 -11.61 -9.81 1.37
C ARG A 33 -10.26 -9.11 1.37
N VAL A 34 -10.12 -8.08 2.19
CA VAL A 34 -8.92 -7.25 2.26
C VAL A 34 -8.24 -7.38 3.62
N SER A 35 -6.94 -7.62 3.64
CA SER A 35 -6.11 -7.55 4.85
C SER A 35 -5.26 -6.27 4.81
N VAL A 36 -5.33 -5.43 5.83
CA VAL A 36 -4.57 -4.16 5.90
C VAL A 36 -3.55 -4.24 7.03
N LEU A 37 -2.27 -4.13 6.68
CA LEU A 37 -1.14 -4.38 7.57
C LEU A 37 -0.25 -3.14 7.68
N GLY A 38 -0.27 -2.47 8.83
CA GLY A 38 0.59 -1.32 9.11
C GLY A 38 0.16 0.01 8.46
N VAL A 39 -0.78 0.01 7.52
CA VAL A 39 -1.41 1.26 7.02
C VAL A 39 -2.39 1.77 8.08
N ARG A 40 -2.18 3.01 8.55
CA ARG A 40 -2.97 3.64 9.62
C ARG A 40 -3.71 4.90 9.19
N ASP A 41 -3.92 5.11 7.89
CA ASP A 41 -4.67 6.25 7.40
C ASP A 41 -6.18 6.05 7.71
N PRO A 42 -6.78 6.84 8.62
CA PRO A 42 -8.16 6.62 9.04
C PRO A 42 -9.16 6.88 7.92
N THR A 43 -8.86 7.80 7.00
CA THR A 43 -9.74 8.11 5.88
C THR A 43 -9.76 6.96 4.88
N PHE A 44 -8.59 6.40 4.55
CA PHE A 44 -8.50 5.20 3.70
C PHE A 44 -9.25 4.01 4.31
N LEU A 45 -9.07 3.76 5.61
CA LEU A 45 -9.74 2.66 6.29
C LEU A 45 -11.27 2.84 6.28
N ALA A 46 -11.75 4.04 6.59
CA ALA A 46 -13.18 4.32 6.61
C ALA A 46 -13.87 4.16 5.23
N ILE A 47 -13.21 4.52 4.13
CA ILE A 47 -13.77 4.29 2.78
C ILE A 47 -13.67 2.81 2.37
N LEU A 48 -12.61 2.11 2.80
CA LEU A 48 -12.40 0.71 2.47
C LEU A 48 -13.44 -0.19 3.17
N GLU A 49 -13.70 0.04 4.45
CA GLU A 49 -14.68 -0.70 5.26
C GLU A 49 -16.12 -0.59 4.74
N LYS A 50 -16.44 0.49 4.03
CA LYS A 50 -17.76 0.64 3.36
C LYS A 50 -17.93 -0.25 2.14
N ARG A 51 -16.84 -0.77 1.55
CA ARG A 51 -16.86 -1.50 0.27
C ARG A 51 -16.39 -2.95 0.39
N ALA A 52 -15.54 -3.27 1.37
CA ALA A 52 -14.83 -4.53 1.48
C ALA A 52 -14.98 -5.16 2.88
N ASP A 53 -14.78 -6.47 2.96
CA ASP A 53 -14.57 -7.17 4.22
C ASP A 53 -13.11 -6.92 4.64
N VAL A 54 -12.88 -6.08 5.65
CA VAL A 54 -11.53 -5.64 6.06
C VAL A 54 -11.08 -6.35 7.33
N SER A 55 -9.79 -6.73 7.38
CA SER A 55 -9.13 -7.25 8.57
C SER A 55 -7.80 -6.56 8.81
N SER A 56 -7.49 -6.26 10.08
CA SER A 56 -6.18 -5.76 10.52
C SER A 56 -5.14 -6.87 10.70
N ARG A 57 -5.54 -8.13 10.54
CA ARG A 57 -4.66 -9.32 10.58
C ARG A 57 -4.59 -9.99 9.20
N PRO A 58 -3.48 -10.65 8.84
CA PRO A 58 -3.40 -11.43 7.61
C PRO A 58 -4.45 -12.54 7.60
N ARG A 59 -5.14 -12.72 6.47
CA ARG A 59 -6.13 -13.79 6.28
C ARG A 59 -5.79 -14.59 5.02
N LYS A 60 -5.93 -15.92 5.09
CA LYS A 60 -5.96 -16.77 3.91
C LYS A 60 -7.09 -16.35 2.96
N GLU A 61 -6.91 -16.68 1.68
CA GLU A 61 -7.85 -16.35 0.60
C GLU A 61 -8.15 -14.85 0.49
N SER A 62 -7.17 -13.99 0.83
CA SER A 62 -7.33 -12.54 0.64
C SER A 62 -7.40 -12.21 -0.86
N ASP A 63 -8.39 -11.42 -1.26
CA ASP A 63 -8.41 -10.82 -2.60
C ASP A 63 -7.28 -9.79 -2.73
N LEU A 64 -7.06 -9.01 -1.66
CA LEU A 64 -6.00 -8.02 -1.56
C LEU A 64 -5.36 -8.03 -0.17
N ILE A 65 -4.05 -7.86 -0.12
CA ILE A 65 -3.33 -7.47 1.10
C ILE A 65 -2.70 -6.11 0.85
N VAL A 66 -3.03 -5.11 1.67
CA VAL A 66 -2.42 -3.77 1.61
C VAL A 66 -1.46 -3.66 2.78
N VAL A 67 -0.18 -3.42 2.51
CA VAL A 67 0.88 -3.58 3.50
C VAL A 67 1.86 -2.42 3.47
N ALA A 68 2.01 -1.69 4.59
CA ALA A 68 2.90 -0.53 4.70
C ALA A 68 4.33 -0.98 4.99
N ALA A 69 5.31 -0.58 4.17
CA ALA A 69 6.73 -0.87 4.38
C ALA A 69 7.59 0.39 4.30
N ASP A 70 8.51 0.53 5.25
CA ASP A 70 9.44 1.67 5.34
C ASP A 70 10.91 1.28 5.24
N SER A 71 11.22 -0.02 5.18
CA SER A 71 12.59 -0.52 5.12
C SER A 71 12.70 -1.82 4.31
N PRO A 72 13.89 -2.16 3.76
CA PRO A 72 14.07 -3.41 3.05
C PRO A 72 13.82 -4.66 3.91
N ALA A 73 14.08 -4.58 5.22
CA ALA A 73 13.83 -5.68 6.16
C ALA A 73 12.34 -6.01 6.27
N GLU A 74 11.47 -5.00 6.27
CA GLU A 74 10.01 -5.19 6.30
C GLU A 74 9.45 -5.82 5.02
N LEU A 75 10.20 -5.80 3.92
CA LEU A 75 9.80 -6.47 2.67
C LEU A 75 10.02 -7.99 2.75
N ALA A 76 10.80 -8.50 3.70
CA ALA A 76 11.03 -9.94 3.85
C ALA A 76 9.74 -10.73 4.09
N ARG A 77 8.75 -10.13 4.77
CA ARG A 77 7.43 -10.75 5.03
C ARG A 77 6.61 -11.01 3.76
N LEU A 78 7.01 -10.50 2.60
CA LEU A 78 6.29 -10.78 1.35
C LEU A 78 6.22 -12.29 1.05
N ALA A 79 7.25 -13.04 1.45
CA ALA A 79 7.25 -14.51 1.32
C ALA A 79 6.14 -15.17 2.17
N ASP A 80 5.85 -14.62 3.36
CA ASP A 80 4.80 -15.13 4.25
C ASP A 80 3.40 -14.67 3.82
N LEU A 81 3.31 -13.52 3.15
CA LEU A 81 2.04 -12.95 2.67
C LEU A 81 1.58 -13.53 1.33
N GLU A 82 2.52 -13.94 0.47
CA GLU A 82 2.22 -14.56 -0.83
C GLU A 82 1.24 -15.74 -0.74
N PRO A 83 1.43 -16.74 0.14
CA PRO A 83 0.50 -17.88 0.22
C PRO A 83 -0.86 -17.52 0.81
N LEU A 84 -1.07 -16.26 1.26
CA LEU A 84 -2.34 -15.81 1.85
C LEU A 84 -3.26 -15.14 0.84
N ILE A 85 -2.75 -14.72 -0.32
CA ILE A 85 -3.58 -14.16 -1.39
C ILE A 85 -4.18 -15.27 -2.25
N LYS A 86 -5.37 -15.02 -2.82
CA LYS A 86 -5.92 -15.88 -3.89
C LYS A 86 -4.95 -15.92 -5.07
N ARG A 87 -5.08 -16.95 -5.91
CA ARG A 87 -4.29 -17.14 -7.15
C ARG A 87 -4.33 -15.92 -8.08
N ASP A 88 -5.46 -15.22 -8.14
CA ASP A 88 -5.67 -13.98 -8.90
C ASP A 88 -5.63 -12.70 -8.06
N GLY A 89 -5.36 -12.82 -6.76
CA GLY A 89 -5.23 -11.73 -5.80
C GLY A 89 -3.95 -10.91 -5.96
N ALA A 90 -3.75 -9.96 -5.05
CA ALA A 90 -2.59 -9.09 -5.07
C ALA A 90 -2.15 -8.62 -3.68
N ILE A 91 -0.87 -8.29 -3.57
CA ILE A 91 -0.30 -7.53 -2.46
C ILE A 91 0.00 -6.11 -2.97
N TRP A 92 -0.50 -5.08 -2.29
CA TRP A 92 -0.13 -3.69 -2.49
C TRP A 92 0.85 -3.27 -1.41
N VAL A 93 2.11 -3.07 -1.77
CA VAL A 93 3.11 -2.50 -0.87
C VAL A 93 2.95 -0.99 -0.88
N VAL A 94 2.66 -0.38 0.26
CA VAL A 94 2.53 1.07 0.43
C VAL A 94 3.82 1.58 1.07
N SER A 95 4.51 2.52 0.43
CA SER A 95 5.78 3.07 0.92
C SER A 95 5.82 4.58 0.74
N ARG A 96 6.64 5.28 1.53
CA ARG A 96 6.86 6.71 1.37
C ARG A 96 7.45 7.03 0.00
N LYS A 97 7.04 8.16 -0.58
CA LYS A 97 7.57 8.69 -1.85
C LYS A 97 8.13 10.10 -1.69
N GLY A 98 8.85 10.57 -2.71
CA GLY A 98 9.43 11.90 -2.73
C GLY A 98 10.62 12.04 -1.77
N PRO A 99 10.88 13.24 -1.21
CA PRO A 99 12.05 13.49 -0.37
C PRO A 99 12.15 12.64 0.89
N SER A 100 11.02 12.09 1.37
CA SER A 100 10.97 11.22 2.56
C SER A 100 11.00 9.74 2.24
N ALA A 101 11.24 9.35 0.98
CA ALA A 101 11.31 7.96 0.56
C ALA A 101 12.49 7.25 1.23
N THR A 102 12.20 6.12 1.87
CA THR A 102 13.22 5.21 2.46
C THR A 102 13.36 3.90 1.70
N LEU A 103 12.50 3.69 0.71
CA LEU A 103 12.53 2.58 -0.22
C LEU A 103 12.47 3.13 -1.64
N ARG A 104 13.24 2.52 -2.54
CA ARG A 104 13.06 2.71 -3.98
C ARG A 104 12.20 1.57 -4.52
N ASP A 105 11.52 1.81 -5.63
CA ASP A 105 10.70 0.77 -6.28
C ASP A 105 11.52 -0.50 -6.59
N VAL A 106 12.79 -0.35 -6.98
CA VAL A 106 13.69 -1.48 -7.24
C VAL A 106 13.90 -2.38 -6.02
N ASP A 107 13.87 -1.83 -4.80
CA ASP A 107 14.01 -2.59 -3.57
C ASP A 107 12.76 -3.47 -3.34
N VAL A 108 11.57 -2.91 -3.63
CA VAL A 108 10.28 -3.64 -3.58
C VAL A 108 10.21 -4.71 -4.66
N ILE A 109 10.59 -4.39 -5.90
CA ILE A 109 10.59 -5.34 -7.03
C ILE A 109 11.53 -6.52 -6.75
N ASN A 110 12.73 -6.25 -6.23
CA ASN A 110 13.67 -7.31 -5.89
C ASN A 110 13.16 -8.22 -4.77
N ALA A 111 12.52 -7.66 -3.75
CA ALA A 111 11.89 -8.45 -2.69
C ALA A 111 10.70 -9.27 -3.22
N ALA A 112 9.87 -8.69 -4.09
CA ALA A 112 8.77 -9.37 -4.75
C ALA A 112 9.25 -10.60 -5.53
N LYS A 113 10.30 -10.46 -6.34
CA LYS A 113 10.90 -11.57 -7.10
C LYS A 113 11.38 -12.69 -6.20
N LYS A 114 12.04 -12.36 -5.07
CA LYS A 114 12.46 -13.35 -4.06
C LYS A 114 11.28 -14.10 -3.43
N ALA A 115 10.14 -13.43 -3.28
CA ALA A 115 8.89 -14.01 -2.81
C ALA A 115 8.08 -14.72 -3.92
N GLY A 116 8.62 -14.86 -5.14
CA GLY A 116 7.91 -15.49 -6.25
C GLY A 116 6.74 -14.67 -6.82
N LEU A 117 6.76 -13.35 -6.61
CA LEU A 117 5.79 -12.37 -7.11
C LEU A 117 6.41 -11.52 -8.24
N VAL A 118 5.55 -10.87 -9.02
CA VAL A 118 5.93 -9.85 -10.02
C VAL A 118 5.11 -8.59 -9.81
N ASP A 119 5.72 -7.43 -10.06
CA ASP A 119 5.00 -6.17 -10.10
C ASP A 119 4.29 -5.98 -11.45
N ASN A 120 3.16 -5.27 -11.44
CA ASN A 120 2.47 -4.92 -12.69
C ASN A 120 1.78 -3.56 -12.71
N LYS A 121 1.77 -2.85 -11.58
CA LYS A 121 1.11 -1.56 -11.46
C LYS A 121 1.69 -0.77 -10.30
N VAL A 122 1.84 0.53 -10.50
CA VAL A 122 2.11 1.50 -9.44
C VAL A 122 0.99 2.53 -9.40
N VAL A 123 0.59 2.98 -8.22
CA VAL A 123 -0.40 4.04 -8.05
C VAL A 123 0.06 5.02 -6.97
N SER A 124 -0.26 6.29 -7.13
CA SER A 124 -0.17 7.23 -6.02
C SER A 124 -1.21 6.84 -4.97
N PHE A 125 -0.76 6.42 -3.79
CA PHE A 125 -1.64 6.05 -2.68
C PHE A 125 -2.14 7.29 -1.96
N SER A 126 -1.23 8.24 -1.67
CA SER A 126 -1.53 9.52 -1.02
C SER A 126 -0.51 10.58 -1.48
N PRO A 127 -0.59 11.84 -0.99
CA PRO A 127 0.46 12.83 -1.27
C PRO A 127 1.87 12.37 -0.83
N THR A 128 1.96 11.55 0.21
CA THR A 128 3.24 11.12 0.81
C THR A 128 3.60 9.67 0.54
N HIS A 129 2.69 8.86 -0.01
CA HIS A 129 2.93 7.44 -0.26
C HIS A 129 2.61 7.04 -1.70
N THR A 130 3.41 6.13 -2.23
CA THR A 130 3.12 5.36 -3.44
C THR A 130 2.66 3.95 -3.05
N SER A 131 2.08 3.22 -3.98
CA SER A 131 1.86 1.79 -3.80
C SER A 131 2.19 0.99 -5.05
N LEU A 132 2.96 -0.09 -4.88
CA LEU A 132 3.33 -1.03 -5.93
C LEU A 132 2.52 -2.33 -5.77
N ARG A 133 1.87 -2.75 -6.85
CA ARG A 133 1.07 -3.98 -6.88
C ARG A 133 1.93 -5.16 -7.27
N LEU A 134 1.94 -6.16 -6.41
CA LEU A 134 2.62 -7.43 -6.56
C LEU A 134 1.60 -8.54 -6.72
N VAL A 135 1.85 -9.44 -7.65
CA VAL A 135 0.92 -10.53 -7.95
C VAL A 135 1.64 -11.83 -8.27
N VAL A 136 0.94 -12.95 -8.14
CA VAL A 136 1.44 -14.26 -8.62
C VAL A 136 1.70 -14.18 -10.14
N PRO A 137 2.86 -14.59 -10.66
CA PRO A 137 3.14 -14.57 -12.10
C PRO A 137 2.18 -15.47 -12.87
N ARG A 138 1.82 -15.10 -14.12
CA ARG A 138 0.89 -15.89 -14.94
C ARG A 138 1.35 -17.34 -15.16
N SER A 139 2.65 -17.59 -15.24
CA SER A 139 3.22 -18.94 -15.36
C SER A 139 2.97 -19.84 -14.14
N ARG A 140 2.60 -19.25 -13.00
CA ARG A 140 2.23 -19.94 -11.76
C ARG A 140 0.71 -19.87 -11.50
N ARG A 141 -0.06 -19.29 -12.43
CA ARG A 141 -1.53 -19.20 -12.42
C ARG A 141 -2.21 -20.14 -13.41
#